data_AF-A0A365TKS1-F1
#
_entry.id   AF-A0A365TKS1-F1
#
_cell.length_a   1.000
_cell.length_b   1.000
_cell.length_c   1.000
_cell.angle_alpha   90.00
_cell.angle_beta   90.00
_cell.angle_gamma   90.00
#
_symmetry.space_group_name_H-M   'P 1'
#
loop_
_entity.id
_entity.type
_entity.pdbx_description
1 polymer ?
#
loop_
_entity_poly.entity_id
_entity_poly.type
_entity_poly.pdbx_seq_one_letter_code
_entity_poly.pdbx_strand_id
1 'polypeptide(L)'
;MLATTLLVRWLRHAHWASPAAVQHAIEFSHLAARVTLPAASASELGIIQWHRWPLCLGDDIAYWRPGRTGLQCQRLPYPAAAGLTSTTYDDNFSCSIRDIISLASGKGDLVGYATLDAYAIGECRELVHNNRASIEPLPNWHELRFHGGSGAEESVEGFSWRPWGYHLNNQGGAHHFATACLIAGFLDPELRIKAPLTRHELNTEVAQVILSAFDIFCEPEHHTMNEAFMKRMEAAQIPFAICSAPPPRQDGHHLLLLSCENSKAMGVADIFRAYGWLDFCDLLRKQAKQQ
;
A
#
# COMPACT_ATOMS: atom_id res chain seq x y z
N MET A 1 21.81 7.98 -17.42
CA MET A 1 22.04 9.11 -18.36
C MET A 1 20.88 9.29 -19.34
N LEU A 2 20.49 8.29 -20.12
CA LEU A 2 19.42 8.42 -21.13
C LEU A 2 18.07 8.93 -20.57
N ALA A 3 17.60 8.36 -19.46
CA ALA A 3 16.33 8.76 -18.83
C ALA A 3 16.35 10.22 -18.34
N THR A 4 17.45 10.67 -17.73
CA THR A 4 17.64 12.07 -17.35
C THR A 4 17.63 13.00 -18.55
N THR A 5 18.25 12.59 -19.66
CA THR A 5 18.22 13.37 -20.90
C THR A 5 16.81 13.47 -21.48
N LEU A 6 16.03 12.38 -21.48
CA LEU A 6 14.64 12.38 -21.95
C LEU A 6 13.74 13.24 -21.07
N LEU A 7 13.87 13.12 -19.74
CA LEU A 7 13.16 13.97 -18.78
C LEU A 7 13.50 15.44 -19.01
N VAL A 8 14.79 15.81 -19.05
CA VAL A 8 15.24 17.18 -19.28
C VAL A 8 14.75 17.72 -20.63
N ARG A 9 14.77 16.90 -21.69
CA ARG A 9 14.29 17.30 -23.01
C ARG A 9 12.79 17.56 -23.00
N TRP A 10 12.00 16.71 -22.35
CA TRP A 10 10.58 16.93 -22.16
C TRP A 10 10.31 18.21 -21.36
N LEU A 11 11.05 18.43 -20.26
CA LEU A 11 10.96 19.62 -19.43
C LEU A 11 11.30 20.91 -20.19
N ARG A 12 12.25 20.87 -21.14
CA ARG A 12 12.65 22.03 -21.97
C ARG A 12 11.72 22.29 -23.15
N HIS A 13 11.04 21.28 -23.66
CA HIS A 13 10.10 21.43 -24.78
C HIS A 13 8.84 22.21 -24.40
N ALA A 14 8.47 22.22 -23.11
CA ALA A 14 7.50 23.16 -22.58
C ALA A 14 8.16 24.55 -22.48
N HIS A 15 8.01 25.39 -23.51
CA HIS A 15 8.61 26.73 -23.73
C HIS A 15 8.45 27.81 -22.61
N TRP A 16 8.10 27.41 -21.38
CA TRP A 16 7.66 28.27 -20.29
C TRP A 16 8.43 27.99 -18.98
N ALA A 17 9.28 26.96 -18.95
CA ALA A 17 10.04 26.60 -17.76
C ALA A 17 11.29 27.49 -17.65
N SER A 18 11.31 28.37 -16.63
CA SER A 18 12.56 29.01 -16.22
C SER A 18 13.59 27.93 -15.84
N PRO A 19 14.90 28.21 -15.91
CA PRO A 19 15.92 27.25 -15.48
C PRO A 19 15.66 26.69 -14.06
N ALA A 20 15.16 27.54 -13.15
CA ALA A 20 14.75 27.13 -11.81
C ALA A 20 13.56 26.15 -11.80
N ALA A 21 12.54 26.36 -12.65
CA ALA A 21 11.41 25.45 -12.76
C ALA A 21 11.82 24.07 -13.32
N VAL A 22 12.75 24.05 -14.28
CA VAL A 22 13.33 22.79 -14.80
C VAL A 22 14.10 22.06 -13.70
N GLN A 23 14.93 22.77 -12.94
CA GLN A 23 15.71 22.20 -11.85
C GLN A 23 14.81 21.58 -10.76
N HIS A 24 13.78 22.31 -10.31
CA HIS A 24 12.81 21.78 -9.36
C HIS A 24 12.04 20.55 -9.88
N ALA A 25 11.74 20.50 -11.18
CA ALA A 25 11.07 19.34 -11.77
C ALA A 25 11.97 18.09 -11.80
N ILE A 26 13.29 18.27 -12.01
CA ILE A 26 14.27 17.20 -11.92
C ILE A 26 14.37 16.71 -10.47
N GLU A 27 14.46 17.61 -9.50
CA GLU A 27 14.47 17.29 -8.07
C GLU A 27 13.22 16.53 -7.64
N PHE A 28 12.04 16.95 -8.13
CA PHE A 28 10.80 16.19 -7.91
C PHE A 28 10.87 14.79 -8.48
N SER A 29 11.33 14.66 -9.72
CA SER A 29 11.45 13.35 -10.35
C SER A 29 12.42 12.45 -9.58
N HIS A 30 13.46 13.01 -8.95
CA HIS A 30 14.33 12.27 -8.04
C HIS A 30 13.63 11.84 -6.75
N LEU A 31 12.77 12.67 -6.18
CA LEU A 31 11.97 12.33 -5.01
C LEU A 31 10.92 11.26 -5.33
N ALA A 32 10.20 11.39 -6.44
CA ALA A 32 9.25 10.40 -6.91
C ALA A 32 9.93 9.04 -7.23
N ALA A 33 11.13 9.06 -7.82
CA ALA A 33 11.90 7.83 -8.06
C ALA A 33 12.46 7.17 -6.79
N ARG A 34 12.42 7.86 -5.63
CA ARG A 34 12.77 7.28 -4.32
C ARG A 34 11.57 6.66 -3.61
N VAL A 35 10.35 6.83 -4.14
CA VAL A 35 9.17 6.15 -3.61
C VAL A 35 9.33 4.65 -3.89
N THR A 36 9.52 3.86 -2.84
CA THR A 36 9.61 2.39 -2.92
C THR A 36 8.36 1.75 -2.37
N LEU A 37 8.13 0.46 -2.62
CA LEU A 37 7.08 -0.30 -1.92
C LEU A 37 7.31 -0.32 -0.39
N PRO A 38 6.26 -0.54 0.43
CA PRO A 38 6.45 -0.75 1.85
C PRO A 38 7.41 -1.91 2.10
N ALA A 39 8.35 -1.73 3.04
CA ALA A 39 9.24 -2.81 3.44
C ALA A 39 8.44 -3.93 4.11
N ALA A 40 9.01 -5.14 4.14
CA ALA A 40 8.47 -6.19 5.00
C ALA A 40 8.47 -5.69 6.46
N SER A 41 7.36 -5.90 7.16
CA SER A 41 7.16 -5.40 8.51
C SER A 41 6.25 -6.34 9.29
N ALA A 42 6.45 -6.39 10.61
CA ALA A 42 5.56 -6.99 11.59
C ALA A 42 4.30 -6.14 11.83
N SER A 43 4.17 -4.99 11.17
CA SER A 43 2.97 -4.13 11.19
C SER A 43 2.14 -4.27 9.90
N GLU A 44 0.85 -3.96 9.98
CA GLU A 44 0.00 -3.76 8.79
C GLU A 44 0.59 -2.76 7.78
N LEU A 45 1.44 -1.82 8.23
CA LEU A 45 2.09 -0.85 7.35
C LEU A 45 3.09 -1.49 6.37
N GLY A 46 3.41 -2.78 6.53
CA GLY A 46 4.12 -3.57 5.51
C GLY A 46 3.22 -4.10 4.38
N ILE A 47 1.90 -3.87 4.44
CA ILE A 47 0.91 -4.45 3.53
C ILE A 47 0.15 -3.32 2.82
N ILE A 48 0.05 -3.41 1.50
CA ILE A 48 -0.79 -2.49 0.72
C ILE A 48 -2.25 -2.92 0.88
N GLN A 49 -3.09 -2.00 1.33
CA GLN A 49 -4.47 -2.29 1.69
C GLN A 49 -5.41 -1.88 0.55
N TRP A 50 -5.48 -2.70 -0.51
CA TRP A 50 -6.34 -2.45 -1.68
C TRP A 50 -7.82 -2.33 -1.33
N HIS A 51 -8.27 -3.10 -0.34
CA HIS A 51 -9.65 -3.10 0.15
C HIS A 51 -10.04 -1.80 0.86
N ARG A 52 -9.05 -0.98 1.23
CA ARG A 52 -9.21 0.38 1.80
C ARG A 52 -8.76 1.48 0.86
N TRP A 53 -8.46 1.15 -0.40
CA TRP A 53 -8.17 2.18 -1.39
C TRP A 53 -9.41 3.07 -1.55
N PRO A 54 -9.33 4.41 -1.40
CA PRO A 54 -10.54 5.22 -1.43
C PRO A 54 -11.34 5.11 -2.74
N LEU A 55 -10.67 4.81 -3.87
CA LEU A 55 -11.37 4.53 -5.13
C LEU A 55 -12.28 3.29 -5.08
N CYS A 56 -11.91 2.26 -4.31
CA CYS A 56 -12.76 1.10 -4.08
C CYS A 56 -13.98 1.45 -3.21
N LEU A 57 -13.87 2.51 -2.40
CA LEU A 57 -14.90 2.99 -1.48
C LEU A 57 -15.83 4.04 -2.10
N GLY A 58 -15.66 4.32 -3.40
CA GLY A 58 -16.51 5.25 -4.14
C GLY A 58 -16.01 6.70 -4.17
N ASP A 59 -14.78 6.97 -3.76
CA ASP A 59 -14.20 8.31 -3.87
C ASP A 59 -14.03 8.75 -5.32
N ASP A 60 -14.11 10.06 -5.51
CA ASP A 60 -13.88 10.70 -6.80
C ASP A 60 -12.39 10.76 -7.16
N ILE A 61 -12.13 10.60 -8.45
CA ILE A 61 -10.86 10.96 -9.09
C ILE A 61 -10.93 12.43 -9.51
N ALA A 62 -9.87 13.20 -9.24
CA ALA A 62 -9.72 14.56 -9.76
C ALA A 62 -9.11 14.53 -11.17
N TYR A 63 -9.95 14.71 -12.19
CA TYR A 63 -9.52 14.80 -13.59
C TYR A 63 -9.12 16.22 -13.96
N TRP A 64 -7.91 16.37 -14.48
CA TRP A 64 -7.35 17.63 -14.93
C TRP A 64 -7.23 17.62 -16.45
N ARG A 65 -7.87 18.60 -17.09
CA ARG A 65 -7.87 18.75 -18.54
C ARG A 65 -7.38 20.14 -18.94
N PRO A 66 -6.49 20.25 -19.94
CA PRO A 66 -6.13 21.54 -20.50
C PRO A 66 -7.33 22.22 -21.15
N GLY A 67 -7.62 23.45 -20.72
CA GLY A 67 -8.65 24.32 -21.27
C GLY A 67 -8.07 25.60 -21.86
N ARG A 68 -8.94 26.48 -22.38
CA ARG A 68 -8.54 27.74 -23.03
C ARG A 68 -7.80 28.72 -22.10
N THR A 69 -8.12 28.67 -20.80
CA THR A 69 -7.57 29.57 -19.77
C THR A 69 -6.68 28.83 -18.77
N GLY A 70 -6.27 27.61 -19.12
CA GLY A 70 -5.44 26.73 -18.29
C GLY A 70 -6.13 25.45 -17.87
N LEU A 71 -5.56 24.75 -16.89
CA LEU A 71 -6.12 23.47 -16.42
C LEU A 71 -7.47 23.64 -15.73
N GLN A 72 -8.40 22.76 -16.07
CA GLN A 72 -9.70 22.63 -15.43
C GLN A 72 -9.77 21.31 -14.68
N CYS A 73 -10.19 21.37 -13.42
CA CYS A 73 -10.41 20.20 -12.57
C CYS A 73 -11.89 19.82 -12.58
N GLN A 74 -12.16 18.53 -12.76
CA GLN A 74 -13.46 17.93 -12.51
C GLN A 74 -13.28 16.69 -11.63
N ARG A 75 -13.96 16.65 -10.50
CA ARG A 75 -14.03 15.45 -9.66
C ARG A 75 -15.16 14.58 -10.15
N LEU A 76 -14.85 13.33 -10.47
CA LEU A 76 -15.81 12.36 -10.98
C LEU A 76 -15.58 11.00 -10.30
N PRO A 77 -16.65 10.24 -10.02
CA PRO A 77 -16.50 8.89 -9.55
C PRO A 77 -15.85 8.04 -10.64
N TYR A 78 -15.16 6.98 -10.23
CA TYR A 78 -14.66 5.96 -11.14
C TYR A 78 -15.24 4.60 -10.77
N PRO A 79 -16.51 4.32 -11.16
CA PRO A 79 -17.24 3.14 -10.71
C PRO A 79 -16.57 1.81 -11.03
N ALA A 80 -15.71 1.79 -12.07
CA ALA A 80 -14.94 0.61 -12.42
C ALA A 80 -14.05 0.12 -11.28
N ALA A 81 -13.57 0.99 -10.38
CA ALA A 81 -12.74 0.58 -9.24
C ALA A 81 -13.51 0.00 -8.05
N ALA A 82 -14.84 0.21 -7.96
CA ALA A 82 -15.64 -0.23 -6.82
C ALA A 82 -15.64 -1.77 -6.62
N GLY A 83 -15.39 -2.52 -7.69
CA GLY A 83 -15.31 -3.98 -7.66
C GLY A 83 -13.90 -4.54 -7.53
N LEU A 84 -12.88 -3.70 -7.28
CA LEU A 84 -11.49 -4.17 -7.30
C LEU A 84 -11.19 -5.21 -6.22
N THR A 85 -11.87 -5.13 -5.08
CA THR A 85 -11.73 -6.11 -4.01
C THR A 85 -13.06 -6.72 -3.62
N SER A 86 -13.07 -8.02 -3.37
CA SER A 86 -14.16 -8.73 -2.71
C SER A 86 -13.75 -9.12 -1.28
N THR A 87 -14.74 -9.31 -0.42
CA THR A 87 -14.53 -9.67 0.98
C THR A 87 -15.40 -10.87 1.34
N THR A 88 -14.81 -11.88 1.99
CA THR A 88 -15.52 -13.02 2.58
C THR A 88 -15.20 -13.14 4.07
N TYR A 89 -16.09 -13.78 4.83
CA TYR A 89 -16.02 -13.89 6.28
C TYR A 89 -16.14 -15.35 6.73
N ASP A 90 -15.33 -15.75 7.72
CA ASP A 90 -15.40 -17.04 8.40
C ASP A 90 -15.27 -16.85 9.92
N ASP A 91 -16.40 -16.94 10.62
CA ASP A 91 -16.48 -16.76 12.08
C ASP A 91 -15.83 -17.89 12.89
N ASN A 92 -15.56 -19.04 12.26
CA ASN A 92 -15.01 -20.22 12.93
C ASN A 92 -13.59 -20.56 12.47
N PHE A 93 -12.89 -19.58 11.91
CA PHE A 93 -11.56 -19.78 11.39
C PHE A 93 -10.55 -20.13 12.49
N SER A 94 -9.60 -21.00 12.14
CA SER A 94 -8.46 -21.35 12.96
C SER A 94 -7.23 -21.52 12.07
N CYS A 95 -6.09 -21.00 12.52
CA CYS A 95 -4.79 -21.12 11.85
C CYS A 95 -3.70 -21.46 12.87
N SER A 96 -2.51 -21.82 12.38
CA SER A 96 -1.34 -21.86 13.26
C SER A 96 -1.06 -20.44 13.77
N ILE A 97 -0.64 -20.31 15.03
CA ILE A 97 -0.17 -19.02 15.55
C ILE A 97 0.99 -18.46 14.70
N ARG A 98 1.75 -19.35 14.06
CA ARG A 98 2.86 -19.04 13.15
C ARG A 98 2.42 -18.47 11.80
N ASP A 99 1.16 -18.66 11.42
CA ASP A 99 0.62 -18.12 10.18
C ASP A 99 0.31 -16.62 10.31
N ILE A 100 0.25 -16.08 11.54
CA ILE A 100 0.16 -14.64 11.77
C ILE A 100 1.54 -14.02 11.59
N ILE A 101 1.65 -13.08 10.65
CA ILE A 101 2.93 -12.46 10.27
C ILE A 101 3.01 -10.97 10.62
N SER A 102 1.88 -10.35 10.96
CA SER A 102 1.82 -8.92 11.31
C SER A 102 0.69 -8.62 12.27
N LEU A 103 0.81 -7.51 12.98
CA LEU A 103 -0.07 -7.02 14.04
C LEU A 103 -0.51 -5.58 13.76
N ALA A 104 -1.72 -5.21 14.16
CA ALA A 104 -2.27 -3.86 13.99
C ALA A 104 -1.72 -2.88 15.04
N SER A 105 -1.64 -3.33 16.29
CA SER A 105 -1.27 -2.48 17.43
C SER A 105 -0.14 -3.11 18.23
N GLY A 106 0.74 -2.31 18.81
CA GLY A 106 1.78 -2.78 19.70
C GLY A 106 2.41 -1.65 20.52
N LYS A 107 2.93 -1.99 21.69
CA LYS A 107 3.88 -1.13 22.41
C LYS A 107 5.23 -1.27 21.70
N GLY A 108 5.93 -0.17 21.42
CA GLY A 108 7.19 -0.21 20.67
C GLY A 108 7.02 -0.16 19.13
N ASP A 109 8.11 -0.36 18.40
CA ASP A 109 8.19 -0.10 16.96
C ASP A 109 7.96 -1.36 16.11
N LEU A 110 6.71 -1.82 15.98
CA LEU A 110 6.37 -2.94 15.07
C LEU A 110 6.83 -2.68 13.62
N VAL A 111 6.83 -1.41 13.20
CA VAL A 111 7.17 -1.02 11.82
C VAL A 111 8.62 -1.34 11.51
N GLY A 112 9.53 -1.09 12.46
CA GLY A 112 10.97 -1.30 12.34
C GLY A 112 11.43 -2.76 12.23
N TYR A 113 10.58 -3.74 12.55
CA TYR A 113 10.94 -5.16 12.50
C TYR A 113 10.31 -5.87 11.30
N ALA A 114 11.11 -6.63 10.56
CA ALA A 114 10.64 -7.34 9.36
C ALA A 114 9.74 -8.55 9.67
N THR A 115 9.84 -9.13 10.88
CA THR A 115 9.08 -10.33 11.31
C THR A 115 8.72 -10.24 12.79
N LEU A 116 7.68 -10.98 13.21
CA LEU A 116 7.33 -11.09 14.62
C LEU A 116 8.42 -11.75 15.47
N ASP A 117 9.20 -12.66 14.89
CA ASP A 117 10.34 -13.28 15.58
C ASP A 117 11.43 -12.24 15.88
N ALA A 118 11.76 -11.39 14.91
CA ALA A 118 12.73 -10.31 15.10
C ALA A 118 12.24 -9.30 16.14
N TYR A 119 10.94 -8.96 16.10
CA TYR A 119 10.31 -8.09 17.10
C TYR A 119 10.33 -8.72 18.50
N ALA A 120 10.02 -10.01 18.65
CA ALA A 120 10.06 -10.71 19.93
C ALA A 120 11.50 -10.75 20.51
N ILE A 121 12.50 -11.03 19.68
CA ILE A 121 13.91 -11.01 20.09
C ILE A 121 14.40 -9.58 20.39
N GLY A 122 13.90 -8.57 19.70
CA GLY A 122 14.28 -7.17 19.89
C GLY A 122 13.68 -6.55 21.14
N GLU A 123 12.36 -6.62 21.27
CA GLU A 123 11.56 -5.85 22.24
C GLU A 123 11.03 -6.70 23.41
N CYS A 124 10.99 -8.03 23.28
CA CYS A 124 10.23 -8.90 24.20
C CYS A 124 11.10 -9.92 24.96
N ARG A 125 12.42 -9.71 25.02
CA ARG A 125 13.38 -10.71 25.55
C ARG A 125 13.02 -11.28 26.92
N GLU A 126 12.50 -10.44 27.81
CA GLU A 126 12.11 -10.80 29.19
C GLU A 126 10.96 -11.83 29.23
N LEU A 127 10.18 -11.94 28.15
CA LEU A 127 9.07 -12.89 28.02
C LEU A 127 9.51 -14.22 27.38
N VAL A 128 10.68 -14.26 26.75
CA VAL A 128 11.16 -15.43 25.99
C VAL A 128 11.75 -16.46 26.95
N HIS A 129 11.02 -17.55 27.16
CA HIS A 129 11.44 -18.67 28.00
C HIS A 129 11.57 -19.95 27.17
N ASN A 130 12.60 -20.75 27.47
CA ASN A 130 12.90 -22.00 26.76
C ASN A 130 12.13 -23.20 27.32
N ASN A 131 10.83 -23.06 27.56
CA ASN A 131 9.98 -24.16 27.99
C ASN A 131 8.57 -24.04 27.37
N ARG A 132 7.90 -25.18 27.13
CA ARG A 132 6.58 -25.18 26.49
C ARG A 132 5.49 -24.57 27.39
N ALA A 133 5.61 -24.72 28.70
CA ALA A 133 4.62 -24.23 29.66
C ALA A 133 4.51 -22.70 29.68
N SER A 134 5.56 -21.97 29.28
CA SER A 134 5.52 -20.52 29.19
C SER A 134 4.68 -20.00 28.04
N ILE A 135 4.26 -20.86 27.10
CA ILE A 135 3.42 -20.43 25.97
C ILE A 135 1.99 -20.15 26.42
N GLU A 136 1.41 -21.02 27.24
CA GLU A 136 0.00 -20.94 27.65
C GLU A 136 -0.46 -19.55 28.16
N PRO A 137 0.28 -18.84 29.04
CA PRO A 137 -0.16 -17.53 29.51
C PRO A 137 -0.05 -16.41 28.45
N LEU A 138 0.72 -16.60 27.36
CA LEU A 138 1.01 -15.52 26.41
C LEU A 138 -0.17 -15.20 25.49
N PRO A 139 -0.80 -16.14 24.74
CA PRO A 139 -2.02 -15.86 23.98
C PRO A 139 -3.23 -15.52 24.84
N ASN A 140 -3.22 -15.92 26.12
CA ASN A 140 -4.28 -15.65 27.09
C ASN A 140 -4.06 -14.33 27.86
N TRP A 141 -3.10 -13.51 27.44
CA TRP A 141 -2.86 -12.21 28.06
C TRP A 141 -4.11 -11.33 27.97
N HIS A 142 -4.44 -10.59 29.03
CA HIS A 142 -5.71 -9.87 29.16
C HIS A 142 -5.98 -8.80 28.07
N GLU A 143 -4.93 -8.31 27.39
CA GLU A 143 -5.05 -7.41 26.24
C GLU A 143 -5.32 -8.14 24.92
N LEU A 144 -5.22 -9.48 24.87
CA LEU A 144 -5.55 -10.32 23.72
C LEU A 144 -6.90 -11.02 23.98
N ARG A 145 -7.91 -10.70 23.17
CA ARG A 145 -9.28 -11.15 23.39
C ARG A 145 -9.81 -12.02 22.24
N PHE A 146 -9.15 -13.15 22.01
CA PHE A 146 -9.60 -14.18 21.06
C PHE A 146 -10.94 -14.86 21.43
N HIS A 147 -11.39 -14.70 22.69
CA HIS A 147 -12.52 -15.47 23.26
C HIS A 147 -13.72 -14.62 23.72
N GLY A 148 -13.85 -13.37 23.27
CA GLY A 148 -15.09 -12.61 23.46
C GLY A 148 -16.20 -13.16 22.56
N GLY A 149 -17.44 -13.21 23.05
CA GLY A 149 -18.63 -13.50 22.22
C GLY A 149 -18.88 -12.42 21.15
N SER A 150 -20.13 -12.16 20.76
CA SER A 150 -20.46 -11.06 19.84
C SER A 150 -19.79 -9.75 20.29
N GLY A 151 -18.72 -9.33 19.59
CA GLY A 151 -17.80 -8.28 20.05
C GLY A 151 -16.38 -8.74 20.40
N ALA A 152 -15.89 -9.90 19.92
CA ALA A 152 -14.47 -10.22 19.93
C ALA A 152 -13.67 -9.06 19.31
N GLU A 153 -12.73 -8.50 20.08
CA GLU A 153 -11.91 -7.33 19.66
C GLU A 153 -10.80 -7.73 18.68
N GLU A 154 -10.43 -9.01 18.67
CA GLU A 154 -9.36 -9.58 17.85
C GLU A 154 -9.94 -10.28 16.62
N SER A 155 -9.55 -9.85 15.42
CA SER A 155 -9.91 -10.49 14.16
C SER A 155 -8.68 -10.77 13.30
N VAL A 156 -8.78 -11.76 12.43
CA VAL A 156 -7.72 -12.10 11.49
C VAL A 156 -8.10 -11.56 10.12
N GLU A 157 -7.14 -11.02 9.39
CA GLU A 157 -7.27 -10.63 8.00
C GLU A 157 -6.34 -11.44 7.10
N GLY A 158 -6.88 -11.90 5.97
CA GLY A 158 -6.14 -12.56 4.91
C GLY A 158 -6.24 -11.77 3.62
N PHE A 159 -5.13 -11.67 2.87
CA PHE A 159 -5.09 -10.95 1.61
C PHE A 159 -4.57 -11.86 0.50
N SER A 160 -5.33 -12.00 -0.60
CA SER A 160 -4.91 -12.82 -1.75
C SER A 160 -3.55 -12.40 -2.34
N TRP A 161 -3.20 -11.11 -2.26
CA TRP A 161 -1.91 -10.56 -2.71
C TRP A 161 -0.77 -10.73 -1.70
N ARG A 162 -1.02 -11.43 -0.59
CA ARG A 162 -0.05 -11.82 0.45
C ARG A 162 -0.39 -13.25 0.91
N PRO A 163 -0.17 -14.29 0.09
CA PRO A 163 -0.65 -15.65 0.39
C PRO A 163 0.10 -16.34 1.54
N TRP A 164 1.20 -15.77 2.02
CA TRP A 164 2.13 -16.42 2.96
C TRP A 164 1.85 -16.13 4.44
N GLY A 165 0.72 -15.52 4.79
CA GLY A 165 0.35 -15.30 6.18
C GLY A 165 -0.82 -14.35 6.36
N TYR A 166 -1.24 -14.22 7.61
CA TYR A 166 -2.37 -13.39 8.02
C TYR A 166 -1.90 -12.18 8.84
N HIS A 167 -2.76 -11.18 8.86
CA HIS A 167 -2.67 -10.04 9.74
C HIS A 167 -3.61 -10.25 10.94
N LEU A 168 -3.15 -9.92 12.15
CA LEU A 168 -4.00 -9.90 13.33
C LEU A 168 -4.36 -8.46 13.70
N ASN A 169 -5.64 -8.16 13.63
CA ASN A 169 -6.22 -6.89 14.10
C ASN A 169 -6.32 -6.90 15.62
N ASN A 170 -5.19 -6.67 16.28
CA ASN A 170 -5.12 -6.60 17.72
C ASN A 170 -5.25 -5.19 18.28
N GLN A 171 -5.81 -5.09 19.47
CA GLN A 171 -5.88 -3.81 20.21
C GLN A 171 -4.68 -3.63 21.14
N GLY A 172 -4.14 -4.74 21.67
CA GLY A 172 -2.99 -4.75 22.58
C GLY A 172 -2.28 -6.10 22.60
N GLY A 173 -1.39 -6.32 23.57
CA GLY A 173 -0.74 -7.62 23.76
C GLY A 173 0.30 -8.05 22.72
N ALA A 174 0.75 -7.17 21.83
CA ALA A 174 1.73 -7.51 20.78
C ALA A 174 2.99 -8.21 21.28
N HIS A 175 3.57 -7.75 22.39
CA HIS A 175 4.75 -8.39 23.00
C HIS A 175 4.48 -9.85 23.37
N HIS A 176 3.31 -10.12 23.95
CA HIS A 176 2.93 -11.46 24.38
C HIS A 176 2.65 -12.35 23.18
N PHE A 177 1.89 -11.84 22.20
CA PHE A 177 1.58 -12.58 20.99
C PHE A 177 2.83 -12.93 20.18
N ALA A 178 3.71 -11.95 19.90
CA ALA A 178 4.94 -12.19 19.17
C ALA A 178 5.88 -13.18 19.90
N THR A 179 5.95 -13.09 21.23
CA THR A 179 6.72 -14.05 22.04
C THR A 179 6.10 -15.46 21.96
N ALA A 180 4.76 -15.57 21.99
CA ALA A 180 4.08 -16.84 21.80
C ALA A 180 4.38 -17.43 20.42
N CYS A 181 4.34 -16.62 19.35
CA CYS A 181 4.72 -17.05 18.00
C CYS A 181 6.14 -17.60 17.98
N LEU A 182 7.10 -16.88 18.55
CA LEU A 182 8.51 -17.26 18.57
C LEU A 182 8.69 -18.60 19.29
N ILE A 183 8.19 -18.73 20.53
CA ILE A 183 8.36 -19.94 21.34
C ILE A 183 7.63 -21.13 20.72
N ALA A 184 6.42 -20.94 20.19
CA ALA A 184 5.66 -21.98 19.50
C ALA A 184 6.43 -22.54 18.30
N GLY A 185 7.14 -21.70 17.55
CA GLY A 185 7.98 -22.13 16.42
C GLY A 185 9.03 -23.18 16.80
N PHE A 186 9.49 -23.20 18.05
CA PHE A 186 10.46 -24.18 18.55
C PHE A 186 9.83 -25.32 19.34
N LEU A 187 8.81 -25.03 20.15
CA LEU A 187 8.35 -25.93 21.21
C LEU A 187 6.91 -26.41 21.06
N ASP A 188 6.12 -25.78 20.17
CA ASP A 188 4.76 -26.21 19.86
C ASP A 188 4.32 -25.75 18.45
N PRO A 189 4.90 -26.30 17.37
CA PRO A 189 4.63 -25.83 16.00
C PRO A 189 3.18 -26.00 15.56
N GLU A 190 2.44 -26.89 16.22
CA GLU A 190 1.03 -27.18 15.95
C GLU A 190 0.07 -26.28 16.75
N LEU A 191 0.58 -25.33 17.55
CA LEU A 191 -0.26 -24.41 18.31
C LEU A 191 -1.14 -23.58 17.38
N ARG A 192 -2.45 -23.67 17.60
CA ARG A 192 -3.47 -22.97 16.83
C ARG A 192 -4.12 -21.86 17.63
N ILE A 193 -4.53 -20.81 16.93
CA ILE A 193 -5.45 -19.80 17.45
C ILE A 193 -6.80 -19.92 16.73
N LYS A 194 -7.85 -19.43 17.38
CA LYS A 194 -9.20 -19.32 16.80
C LYS A 194 -9.64 -17.86 16.89
N ALA A 195 -10.01 -17.29 15.75
CA ALA A 195 -10.53 -15.94 15.62
C ALA A 195 -11.31 -15.81 14.31
N PRO A 196 -12.31 -14.91 14.23
CA PRO A 196 -13.01 -14.65 12.98
C PRO A 196 -12.04 -14.14 11.93
N LEU A 197 -12.19 -14.62 10.69
CA LEU A 197 -11.36 -14.23 9.56
C LEU A 197 -12.15 -13.40 8.55
N THR A 198 -11.57 -12.28 8.15
CA THR A 198 -11.98 -11.53 6.96
C THR A 198 -10.94 -11.75 5.86
N ARG A 199 -11.35 -12.32 4.72
CA ARG A 199 -10.48 -12.49 3.55
C ARG A 199 -10.80 -11.43 2.50
N HIS A 200 -9.77 -10.75 2.01
CA HIS A 200 -9.86 -9.82 0.90
C HIS A 200 -9.16 -10.38 -0.35
N GLU A 201 -9.88 -10.37 -1.46
CA GLU A 201 -9.41 -10.87 -2.74
C GLU A 201 -9.38 -9.76 -3.77
N LEU A 202 -8.35 -9.72 -4.62
CA LEU A 202 -8.36 -8.83 -5.78
C LEU A 202 -9.24 -9.42 -6.88
N ASN A 203 -10.05 -8.60 -7.52
CA ASN A 203 -10.76 -9.00 -8.72
C ASN A 203 -9.85 -8.76 -9.94
N THR A 204 -9.41 -9.84 -10.57
CA THR A 204 -8.43 -9.75 -11.68
C THR A 204 -9.02 -9.07 -12.91
N GLU A 205 -10.30 -9.27 -13.20
CA GLU A 205 -11.01 -8.63 -14.31
C GLU A 205 -11.08 -7.11 -14.09
N VAL A 206 -11.46 -6.67 -12.88
CA VAL A 206 -11.52 -5.26 -12.53
C VAL A 206 -10.13 -4.63 -12.51
N ALA A 207 -9.12 -5.32 -11.97
CA ALA A 207 -7.74 -4.88 -12.04
C ALA A 207 -7.32 -4.66 -13.50
N GLN A 208 -7.68 -5.57 -14.42
CA GLN A 208 -7.38 -5.41 -15.84
C GLN A 208 -8.10 -4.21 -16.47
N VAL A 209 -9.34 -3.89 -16.06
CA VAL A 209 -10.04 -2.67 -16.51
C VAL A 209 -9.25 -1.42 -16.11
N ILE A 210 -8.81 -1.33 -14.85
CA ILE A 210 -8.00 -0.21 -14.35
C ILE A 210 -6.68 -0.11 -15.15
N LEU A 211 -5.98 -1.24 -15.29
CA LEU A 211 -4.70 -1.34 -16.00
C LEU A 211 -4.79 -1.03 -17.50
N SER A 212 -5.99 -1.16 -18.09
CA SER A 212 -6.24 -0.83 -19.49
C SER A 212 -6.62 0.65 -19.67
N ALA A 213 -7.16 1.29 -18.63
CA ALA A 213 -7.57 2.68 -18.67
C ALA A 213 -6.43 3.65 -18.37
N PHE A 214 -5.52 3.28 -17.45
CA PHE A 214 -4.48 4.18 -16.95
C PHE A 214 -3.12 3.52 -16.75
N ASP A 215 -2.09 4.32 -17.03
CA ASP A 215 -0.77 4.17 -16.43
C ASP A 215 -0.74 4.94 -15.10
N ILE A 216 -0.41 4.26 -14.01
CA ILE A 216 -0.54 4.79 -12.65
C ILE A 216 0.82 4.83 -11.96
N PHE A 217 1.18 6.00 -11.43
CA PHE A 217 2.42 6.22 -10.70
C PHE A 217 2.15 6.78 -9.31
N CYS A 218 2.94 6.38 -8.32
CA CYS A 218 2.87 6.95 -6.98
C CYS A 218 3.92 8.05 -6.83
N GLU A 219 3.50 9.23 -6.34
CA GLU A 219 4.38 10.37 -6.11
C GLU A 219 4.10 11.01 -4.74
N PRO A 220 5.10 11.65 -4.11
CA PRO A 220 4.91 12.31 -2.82
C PRO A 220 4.06 13.57 -2.98
N GLU A 221 3.23 13.85 -1.98
CA GLU A 221 2.45 15.07 -1.93
C GLU A 221 3.37 16.25 -1.58
N HIS A 222 3.65 17.11 -2.57
CA HIS A 222 4.49 18.29 -2.38
C HIS A 222 3.93 19.49 -3.14
N HIS A 223 3.28 20.41 -2.42
CA HIS A 223 2.48 21.51 -3.00
C HIS A 223 3.19 22.31 -4.10
N THR A 224 4.39 22.83 -3.83
CA THR A 224 5.15 23.63 -4.81
C THR A 224 5.56 22.83 -6.06
N MET A 225 5.73 21.52 -5.93
CA MET A 225 6.14 20.63 -7.02
C MET A 225 4.95 20.18 -7.84
N ASN A 226 3.79 19.99 -7.19
CA ASN A 226 2.51 19.80 -7.84
C ASN A 226 2.22 20.98 -8.76
N GLU A 227 2.31 22.24 -8.32
CA GLU A 227 2.08 23.40 -9.20
C GLU A 227 2.97 23.40 -10.45
N ALA A 228 4.26 23.07 -10.30
CA ALA A 228 5.16 22.97 -11.42
C ALA A 228 4.76 21.81 -12.36
N PHE A 229 4.32 20.67 -11.83
CA PHE A 229 3.78 19.56 -12.60
C PHE A 229 2.52 19.93 -13.37
N MET A 230 1.54 20.53 -12.71
CA MET A 230 0.31 21.03 -13.30
C MET A 230 0.60 21.93 -14.51
N LYS A 231 1.46 22.95 -14.34
CA LYS A 231 1.84 23.85 -15.44
C LYS A 231 2.49 23.14 -16.62
N ARG A 232 3.25 22.05 -16.39
CA ARG A 232 3.86 21.25 -17.47
C ARG A 232 2.81 20.48 -18.26
N MET A 233 1.89 19.82 -17.55
CA MET A 233 0.80 19.08 -18.17
C MET A 233 -0.11 20.02 -18.97
N GLU A 234 -0.35 21.23 -18.45
CA GLU A 234 -1.04 22.30 -19.16
C GLU A 234 -0.33 22.70 -20.46
N ALA A 235 0.96 23.06 -20.38
CA ALA A 235 1.73 23.53 -21.52
C ALA A 235 1.89 22.46 -22.62
N ALA A 236 2.03 21.19 -22.20
CA ALA A 236 2.12 20.06 -23.12
C ALA A 236 0.74 19.61 -23.66
N GLN A 237 -0.35 20.19 -23.12
CA GLN A 237 -1.73 19.83 -23.41
C GLN A 237 -1.98 18.34 -23.15
N ILE A 238 -1.58 17.87 -21.96
CA ILE A 238 -1.70 16.48 -21.52
C ILE A 238 -2.73 16.40 -20.39
N PRO A 239 -3.85 15.67 -20.57
CA PRO A 239 -4.79 15.40 -19.49
C PRO A 239 -4.24 14.32 -18.55
N PHE A 240 -4.63 14.39 -17.28
CA PHE A 240 -4.27 13.41 -16.25
C PHE A 240 -5.32 13.40 -15.15
N ALA A 241 -5.21 12.45 -14.24
CA ALA A 241 -6.05 12.38 -13.07
C ALA A 241 -5.22 12.16 -11.81
N ILE A 242 -5.75 12.55 -10.66
CA ILE A 242 -5.12 12.33 -9.35
C ILE A 242 -6.15 11.71 -8.40
N CYS A 243 -5.72 10.73 -7.61
CA CYS A 243 -6.48 10.20 -6.49
C CYS A 243 -5.56 9.84 -5.32
N SER A 244 -6.15 9.60 -4.15
CA SER A 244 -5.41 9.09 -2.99
C SER A 244 -4.81 7.72 -3.26
N ALA A 245 -3.63 7.44 -2.69
CA ALA A 245 -3.06 6.10 -2.67
C ALA A 245 -3.75 5.23 -1.60
N PRO A 246 -3.78 3.90 -1.73
CA PRO A 246 -4.23 3.03 -0.63
C PRO A 246 -3.29 3.12 0.57
N PRO A 247 -3.77 2.80 1.79
CA PRO A 247 -2.90 2.62 2.94
C PRO A 247 -1.77 1.61 2.64
N PRO A 248 -0.57 1.82 3.21
CA PRO A 248 -0.20 2.86 4.20
C PRO A 248 0.21 4.21 3.58
N ARG A 249 -0.02 4.44 2.28
CA ARG A 249 0.50 5.61 1.55
C ARG A 249 -0.46 6.78 1.44
N GLN A 250 -1.67 6.63 1.96
CA GLN A 250 -2.69 7.68 1.90
C GLN A 250 -2.20 9.02 2.48
N ASP A 251 -1.28 8.96 3.45
CA ASP A 251 -0.68 10.14 4.06
C ASP A 251 0.64 10.49 3.35
N GLY A 252 0.66 11.65 2.69
CA GLY A 252 1.85 12.21 2.04
C GLY A 252 2.18 11.66 0.66
N HIS A 253 1.32 10.84 0.05
CA HIS A 253 1.43 10.42 -1.35
C HIS A 253 0.08 10.39 -2.05
N HIS A 254 0.09 10.63 -3.36
CA HIS A 254 -1.06 10.41 -4.23
C HIS A 254 -0.67 9.58 -5.45
N LEU A 255 -1.69 9.10 -6.15
CA LEU A 255 -1.53 8.39 -7.41
C LEU A 255 -1.81 9.36 -8.55
N LEU A 256 -0.89 9.40 -9.51
CA LEU A 256 -1.02 10.08 -10.79
C LEU A 256 -1.47 9.07 -11.84
N LEU A 257 -2.57 9.37 -12.52
CA LEU A 257 -3.20 8.53 -13.53
C LEU A 257 -3.07 9.19 -14.90
N LEU A 258 -2.40 8.51 -15.83
CA LEU A 258 -2.20 8.92 -17.21
C LEU A 258 -3.03 8.02 -18.11
N SER A 259 -3.95 8.60 -18.89
CA SER A 259 -4.87 7.82 -19.73
C SER A 259 -4.12 7.08 -20.85
N CYS A 260 -4.38 5.78 -20.98
CA CYS A 260 -3.85 4.93 -22.04
C CYS A 260 -4.44 5.24 -23.43
N GLU A 261 -5.51 6.04 -23.49
CA GLU A 261 -6.10 6.49 -24.76
C GLU A 261 -5.43 7.75 -25.32
N ASN A 262 -4.56 8.40 -24.53
CA ASN A 262 -3.88 9.63 -24.92
C ASN A 262 -2.38 9.36 -25.20
N SER A 263 -1.99 9.45 -26.47
CA SER A 263 -0.62 9.17 -26.90
C SER A 263 0.46 10.04 -26.24
N LYS A 264 0.14 11.30 -25.89
CA LYS A 264 1.07 12.16 -25.16
C LYS A 264 1.21 11.71 -23.70
N ALA A 265 0.11 11.33 -23.06
CA ALA A 265 0.13 10.81 -21.69
C ALA A 265 0.92 9.50 -21.62
N MET A 266 0.73 8.59 -22.59
CA MET A 266 1.55 7.38 -22.73
C MET A 266 3.04 7.70 -22.87
N GLY A 267 3.40 8.66 -23.72
CA GLY A 267 4.80 9.08 -23.86
C GLY A 267 5.41 9.64 -22.57
N VAL A 268 4.62 10.30 -21.72
CA VAL A 268 5.05 10.73 -20.39
C VAL A 268 5.19 9.54 -19.43
N ALA A 269 4.27 8.57 -19.47
CA ALA A 269 4.36 7.36 -18.68
C ALA A 269 5.65 6.57 -19.00
N ASP A 270 6.04 6.47 -20.27
CA ASP A 270 7.30 5.84 -20.68
C ASP A 270 8.53 6.57 -20.10
N ILE A 271 8.49 7.90 -20.03
CA ILE A 271 9.55 8.69 -19.40
C ILE A 271 9.62 8.37 -17.89
N PHE A 272 8.48 8.31 -17.20
CA PHE A 272 8.44 8.00 -15.76
C PHE A 272 8.95 6.61 -15.44
N ARG A 273 8.56 5.60 -16.23
CA ARG A 273 9.13 4.25 -16.14
C ARG A 273 10.63 4.24 -16.34
N ALA A 274 11.11 4.90 -17.40
CA ALA A 274 12.54 4.97 -17.69
C ALA A 274 13.32 5.70 -16.59
N TYR A 275 12.69 6.66 -15.91
CA TYR A 275 13.28 7.41 -14.80
C TYR A 275 13.22 6.66 -13.46
N GLY A 276 12.45 5.58 -13.36
CA GLY A 276 12.35 4.74 -12.17
C GLY A 276 11.28 5.20 -11.17
N TRP A 277 10.24 5.89 -11.63
CA TRP A 277 9.07 6.15 -10.79
C TRP A 277 8.39 4.84 -10.41
N LEU A 278 7.76 4.79 -9.22
CA LEU A 278 7.03 3.62 -8.78
C LEU A 278 5.79 3.38 -9.66
N ASP A 279 5.89 2.40 -10.55
CA ASP A 279 4.81 1.95 -11.41
C ASP A 279 3.80 1.13 -10.58
N PHE A 280 2.68 1.77 -10.28
CA PHE A 280 1.60 1.19 -9.47
C PHE A 280 0.80 0.15 -10.26
N CYS A 281 0.80 0.25 -11.60
CA CYS A 281 0.20 -0.74 -12.48
C CYS A 281 0.96 -2.07 -12.45
N ASP A 282 2.30 -2.02 -12.44
CA ASP A 282 3.13 -3.23 -12.31
C ASP A 282 2.89 -3.94 -10.97
N LEU A 283 2.79 -3.18 -9.88
CA LEU A 283 2.43 -3.69 -8.57
C LEU A 283 1.06 -4.39 -8.59
N LEU A 284 0.00 -3.68 -9.03
CA LEU A 284 -1.35 -4.23 -9.06
C LEU A 284 -1.41 -5.49 -9.93
N ARG A 285 -0.75 -5.48 -11.09
CA ARG A 285 -0.69 -6.62 -12.01
C ARG A 285 -0.01 -7.83 -11.38
N LYS A 286 1.11 -7.63 -10.67
CA LYS A 286 1.82 -8.72 -9.98
C LYS A 286 0.95 -9.32 -8.87
N GLN A 287 0.28 -8.48 -8.10
CA GLN A 287 -0.54 -8.90 -6.97
C GLN A 287 -1.86 -9.55 -7.39
N ALA A 288 -2.50 -9.07 -8.45
CA ALA A 288 -3.70 -9.71 -8.99
C ALA A 288 -3.42 -11.11 -9.56
N LYS A 289 -2.20 -11.35 -10.08
CA LYS A 289 -1.76 -12.66 -10.60
C LYS A 289 -1.33 -13.69 -9.55
N GLN A 290 -1.17 -13.27 -8.29
CA GLN A 290 -0.70 -14.13 -7.20
C GLN A 290 -1.83 -14.94 -6.52
N GLN A 291 -3.05 -14.87 -7.08
CA GLN A 291 -4.23 -15.63 -6.66
C GLN A 291 -4.10 -17.11 -6.97
#